data_AF-A0A832C7M0-F1
#
_entry.id   AF-A0A832C7M0-F1
#
_cell.length_a   1.000
_cell.length_b   1.000
_cell.length_c   1.000
_cell.angle_alpha   90.00
_cell.angle_beta   90.00
_cell.angle_gamma   90.00
#
_symmetry.space_group_name_H-M   'P 1'
#
loop_
_entity.id
_entity.type
_entity.pdbx_description
1 polymer ?
#
loop_
_entity_poly.entity_id
_entity_poly.type
_entity_poly.pdbx_seq_one_letter_code
_entity_poly.pdbx_strand_id
1 'polypeptide(L)'
;MKLFDIEVPAIPDDDSFTKSLLNKIWDTYGALTAIQLANLTHLPDTPWSKTWGENGVPKGTDINNDLIRQYFVSITHKKSHAQ
;
A
#
# COMPACT_ATOMS: atom_id res chain seq x y z
N MET A 1 -36.12 -7.34 -14.39
CA MET A 1 -34.74 -6.81 -14.53
C MET A 1 -34.46 -5.99 -13.30
N LYS A 2 -33.62 -6.48 -12.37
CA LYS A 2 -33.26 -5.72 -11.16
C LYS A 2 -32.18 -4.72 -11.56
N LEU A 3 -32.47 -3.43 -11.43
CA LEU A 3 -31.42 -2.41 -11.41
C LEU A 3 -30.63 -2.66 -10.12
N PHE A 4 -29.31 -2.76 -10.23
CA PHE A 4 -28.45 -2.71 -9.05
C PHE A 4 -28.44 -1.26 -8.58
N ASP A 5 -28.92 -1.01 -7.36
CA ASP A 5 -28.77 0.29 -6.73
C ASP A 5 -27.27 0.48 -6.44
N ILE A 6 -26.64 1.39 -7.18
CA ILE A 6 -25.25 1.76 -6.93
C ILE A 6 -25.26 2.66 -5.69
N GLU A 7 -24.99 2.08 -4.53
CA GLU A 7 -24.66 2.85 -3.35
C GLU A 7 -23.19 3.25 -3.40
N VAL A 8 -22.94 4.53 -3.69
CA VAL A 8 -21.60 5.09 -3.56
C VAL A 8 -21.33 5.32 -2.07
N PRO A 9 -20.31 4.67 -1.48
CA PRO A 9 -19.98 4.91 -0.08
C PRO A 9 -19.60 6.39 0.10
N ALA A 10 -20.29 7.06 1.03
CA ALA A 10 -20.02 8.44 1.38
C ALA A 10 -19.17 8.52 2.64
N ILE A 11 -18.21 9.44 2.65
CA ILE A 11 -17.44 9.77 3.85
C ILE A 11 -18.25 10.82 4.62
N PRO A 12 -18.52 10.63 5.93
CA PRO A 12 -19.20 11.63 6.74
C PRO A 12 -18.55 13.00 6.62
N ASP A 13 -19.36 14.07 6.67
CA ASP A 13 -18.84 15.39 6.36
C ASP A 13 -17.81 15.91 7.37
N ASP A 14 -17.97 15.48 8.62
CA ASP A 14 -17.12 15.77 9.77
C ASP A 14 -15.89 14.86 9.90
N ASP A 15 -15.78 13.80 9.08
CA ASP A 15 -14.59 12.95 9.02
C ASP A 15 -13.47 13.56 8.16
N SER A 16 -12.92 14.65 8.69
CA SER A 16 -11.78 15.37 8.10
C SER A 16 -10.51 14.51 8.00
N PHE A 17 -10.34 13.54 8.89
CA PHE A 17 -9.18 12.65 8.89
C PHE A 17 -9.19 11.74 7.67
N THR A 18 -10.28 11.02 7.43
CA THR A 18 -10.41 10.11 6.29
C THR A 18 -10.28 10.87 4.97
N LYS A 19 -10.94 12.04 4.85
CA LYS A 19 -10.82 12.91 3.66
C LYS A 19 -9.36 13.31 3.40
N SER A 20 -8.64 13.75 4.43
CA SER A 20 -7.23 14.16 4.32
C SER A 20 -6.31 12.99 3.96
N LEU A 21 -6.52 11.82 4.56
CA LEU A 21 -5.76 10.61 4.27
C LEU A 21 -5.94 10.18 2.81
N LEU A 22 -7.16 10.15 2.32
CA LEU A 22 -7.46 9.78 0.94
C LEU A 22 -6.89 10.78 -0.06
N ASN A 23 -6.99 12.08 0.21
CA ASN A 23 -6.34 13.11 -0.61
C ASN A 23 -4.83 12.87 -0.67
N LYS A 24 -4.18 12.57 0.47
CA LYS A 24 -2.74 12.28 0.48
C LYS A 24 -2.39 11.04 -0.34
N ILE A 25 -3.20 9.97 -0.25
CA ILE A 25 -3.03 8.75 -1.06
C ILE A 25 -3.17 9.09 -2.54
N TRP A 26 -4.20 9.85 -2.91
CA TRP A 26 -4.46 10.26 -4.29
C TRP A 26 -3.33 11.14 -4.85
N ASP A 27 -2.89 12.15 -4.11
CA ASP A 27 -1.79 13.03 -4.50
C ASP A 27 -0.47 12.25 -4.67
N THR A 28 -0.27 11.19 -3.89
CA THR A 28 0.97 10.39 -3.92
C THR A 28 0.96 9.35 -5.05
N TYR A 29 -0.17 8.72 -5.32
CA TYR A 29 -0.25 7.54 -6.18
C TYR A 29 -1.19 7.68 -7.39
N GLY A 30 -2.11 8.64 -7.40
CA GLY A 30 -3.17 8.77 -8.40
C GLY A 30 -2.69 9.07 -9.82
N ALA A 31 -1.48 9.62 -9.97
CA ALA A 31 -0.85 9.84 -11.27
C ALA A 31 -0.16 8.58 -11.84
N LEU A 32 -0.02 7.51 -11.05
CA LEU A 32 0.65 6.29 -11.46
C LEU A 32 -0.30 5.37 -12.22
N THR A 33 0.21 4.78 -13.30
CA THR A 33 -0.51 3.73 -14.03
C THR A 33 -0.63 2.45 -13.18
N ALA A 34 -1.60 1.59 -13.52
CA ALA A 34 -1.80 0.30 -12.86
C ALA A 34 -0.51 -0.55 -12.83
N ILE A 35 0.28 -0.53 -13.91
CA ILE A 35 1.55 -1.27 -13.99
C ILE A 35 2.60 -0.66 -13.06
N GLN A 36 2.70 0.67 -12.99
CA GLN A 36 3.63 1.33 -12.07
C GLN A 36 3.27 1.02 -10.62
N LEU A 37 1.98 1.04 -10.26
CA LEU A 37 1.51 0.66 -8.93
C LEU A 37 1.86 -0.80 -8.60
N ALA A 38 1.61 -1.72 -9.53
CA ALA A 38 1.97 -3.13 -9.35
C ALA A 38 3.49 -3.30 -9.15
N ASN A 39 4.32 -2.59 -9.90
CA ASN A 39 5.78 -2.68 -9.76
C ASN A 39 6.27 -2.17 -8.39
N LEU A 40 5.59 -1.19 -7.77
CA LEU A 40 5.94 -0.70 -6.43
C LEU A 40 5.78 -1.75 -5.33
N THR A 41 4.94 -2.78 -5.54
CA THR A 41 4.83 -3.88 -4.57
C THR A 41 5.92 -4.93 -4.73
N HIS A 42 6.66 -4.93 -5.85
CA HIS A 42 7.69 -5.91 -6.21
C HIS A 42 9.11 -5.36 -6.05
N LEU A 43 9.30 -4.36 -5.18
CA LEU A 43 10.61 -3.73 -4.98
C LEU A 43 11.62 -4.72 -4.34
N PRO A 44 12.90 -4.64 -4.73
CA PRO A 44 13.95 -5.45 -4.12
C PRO A 44 14.18 -5.07 -2.65
N ASP A 45 14.74 -6.02 -1.89
CA ASP A 45 15.05 -5.88 -0.46
C ASP A 45 13.86 -5.54 0.46
N THR A 46 12.64 -5.76 -0.02
CA THR A 46 11.41 -5.57 0.74
C THR A 46 10.96 -6.88 1.42
N PRO A 47 10.06 -6.81 2.43
CA PRO A 47 9.42 -8.00 2.97
C PRO A 47 8.74 -8.84 1.88
N TRP A 48 8.13 -8.19 0.88
CA TRP A 48 7.52 -8.87 -0.26
C TRP A 48 8.57 -9.67 -1.06
N SER A 49 9.67 -9.05 -1.49
CA SER A 49 10.69 -9.75 -2.30
C SER A 49 11.36 -10.89 -1.52
N LYS A 50 11.52 -10.74 -0.21
CA LYS A 50 12.08 -11.77 0.68
C LYS A 50 11.14 -12.96 0.89
N THR A 51 9.83 -12.71 0.99
CA THR A 51 8.84 -13.79 1.13
C THR A 51 8.59 -14.46 -0.22
N TRP A 52 8.40 -13.71 -1.30
CA TRP A 52 8.08 -14.25 -2.62
C TRP A 52 9.27 -14.98 -3.26
N GLY A 53 10.49 -14.44 -3.13
CA GLY A 53 11.71 -15.04 -3.68
C GLY A 53 11.71 -15.17 -5.21
N GLU A 54 12.68 -15.93 -5.75
CA GLU A 54 12.82 -16.16 -7.21
C GLU A 54 11.81 -17.18 -7.76
N ASN A 55 11.34 -18.10 -6.93
CA ASN A 55 10.48 -19.22 -7.34
C ASN A 55 8.99 -19.03 -6.99
N GLY A 56 8.63 -17.88 -6.42
CA GLY A 56 7.29 -17.64 -5.88
C GLY A 56 6.97 -18.45 -4.63
N VAL A 57 5.79 -18.21 -4.07
CA VAL A 57 5.26 -18.94 -2.90
C VAL A 57 3.83 -19.43 -3.17
N PRO A 58 3.34 -20.43 -2.42
CA PRO A 58 1.93 -20.80 -2.46
C PRO A 58 1.01 -19.60 -2.27
N LYS A 59 -0.13 -19.61 -2.96
CA LYS A 59 -1.13 -18.55 -2.79
C LYS A 59 -1.60 -18.51 -1.33
N GLY A 60 -1.66 -17.31 -0.76
CA GLY A 60 -2.06 -17.12 0.63
C GLY A 60 -0.95 -17.33 1.66
N THR A 61 0.31 -17.44 1.23
CA THR A 61 1.44 -17.36 2.15
C THR A 61 1.53 -15.97 2.75
N ASP A 62 1.45 -15.91 4.09
CA ASP A 62 1.59 -14.66 4.84
C ASP A 62 3.05 -14.18 4.86
N ILE A 63 3.22 -12.86 4.82
CA ILE A 63 4.51 -12.22 5.08
C ILE A 63 4.67 -12.10 6.60
N ASN A 64 5.83 -12.52 7.12
CA ASN A 64 6.10 -12.45 8.56
C ASN A 64 6.00 -11.00 9.09
N ASN A 65 5.20 -10.78 10.14
CA ASN A 65 4.97 -9.46 10.71
C ASN A 65 6.24 -8.78 11.26
N ASP A 66 7.20 -9.54 11.80
CA ASP A 66 8.46 -9.00 12.28
C ASP A 66 9.32 -8.49 11.12
N LEU A 67 9.27 -9.17 9.97
CA LEU A 67 9.96 -8.73 8.76
C LEU A 67 9.39 -7.41 8.23
N ILE A 68 8.06 -7.29 8.21
CA ILE A 68 7.36 -6.05 7.85
C ILE A 68 7.80 -4.92 8.80
N ARG A 69 7.74 -5.16 10.10
CA ARG A 69 8.09 -4.17 11.13
C ARG A 69 9.53 -3.70 10.98
N GLN A 70 10.48 -4.62 10.92
CA GLN A 70 11.90 -4.31 10.80
C GLN A 70 12.19 -3.46 9.56
N TYR A 71 11.59 -3.80 8.42
CA TYR A 71 11.77 -3.06 7.18
C TYR A 71 11.28 -1.61 7.33
N PHE A 72 10.03 -1.41 7.76
CA PHE A 72 9.45 -0.06 7.85
C PHE A 72 10.13 0.80 8.91
N VAL A 73 10.53 0.23 10.06
CA VAL A 73 11.35 0.92 11.06
C VAL A 73 12.69 1.36 10.44
N SER A 74 13.34 0.51 9.65
CA SER A 74 14.64 0.86 9.07
C SER A 74 14.57 2.05 8.10
N ILE A 75 13.50 2.16 7.30
CA ILE A 75 13.38 3.23 6.30
C ILE A 75 12.82 4.54 6.87
N THR A 76 12.10 4.50 7.99
CA THR A 76 11.68 5.73 8.70
C THR A 76 12.88 6.42 9.35
N HIS A 77 13.79 5.66 9.96
CA HIS A 77 15.03 6.21 10.54
C HIS A 77 16.06 6.65 9.49
N LYS A 78 16.06 6.08 8.28
CA LYS A 78 16.92 6.55 7.19
C LYS A 78 16.49 7.92 6.64
N LYS A 79 15.21 8.26 6.70
CA LYS A 79 14.69 9.56 6.23
C LYS A 79 15.04 10.73 7.17
N SER A 80 15.40 10.49 8.43
CA SER A 80 15.73 11.58 9.38
C SER A 80 17.15 12.14 9.24
N HIS A 81 18.00 11.55 8.40
CA HIS A 81 19.36 12.03 8.12
C HIS A 81 19.59 12.48 6.67
N ALA A 82 18.52 12.56 5.88
CA ALA A 82 18.52 13.14 4.54
C ALA A 82 17.62 14.37 4.52
N GLN A 83 18.04 15.43 5.22
CA GLN A 83 17.51 16.78 5.10
C GLN A 83 18.60 17.79 5.38
#